data_AF-A6DTF0-F1
#
_entry.id   AF-A6DTF0-F1
#
_cell.length_a   1.000
_cell.length_b   1.000
_cell.length_c   1.000
_cell.angle_alpha   90.00
_cell.angle_beta   90.00
_cell.angle_gamma   90.00
#
_symmetry.space_group_name_H-M   'P 1'
#
loop_
_entity.id
_entity.type
_entity.pdbx_description
1 polymer ?
#
loop_
_entity_poly.entity_id
_entity_poly.type
_entity_poly.pdbx_seq_one_letter_code
_entity_poly.pdbx_strand_id
1 'polypeptide(L)'
;MKKQSFFIIVIALAIGLHGGESITRGKALYDTVCFACHGKKLEGAAGPNLKDFEWLHGASREQIISSIKKGFPEKGMVAFGALYNEQQIADLANYVLSRQEGVRSMEYKIYHNVTMDSGIDWKGKRADKQGQSLPPTISLTLPEVDQFAMKFEGELLIPKDLVGNYQVRGVIRQKRGFELFVDGKKVDLSLMKGGRFQGAVELTAGNHHLEVFYIKDFRDGTLLLDLYGKTHIPLAAQSYQKSKTSSLIVKANDSYLISRKRIAELPAGAIVVNHKDQISYAIDPKTASINAIWQGKSLDIGPNIYARGQQTAKLLGEHLFPYKKDLKLLINGQVPQLRFKGYEKAAKPR
;
A
#
# COMPACT_ATOMS: atom_id res chain seq x y z
N MET A 1 25.86 10.61 62.33
CA MET A 1 24.84 9.94 61.49
C MET A 1 25.40 9.79 60.08
N LYS A 2 25.81 8.57 59.69
CA LYS A 2 26.39 8.26 58.37
C LYS A 2 25.27 8.03 57.35
N LYS A 3 25.29 8.76 56.22
CA LYS A 3 24.42 8.51 55.06
C LYS A 3 24.90 7.24 54.34
N GLN A 4 24.05 6.24 54.21
CA GLN A 4 24.28 5.08 53.35
C GLN A 4 23.72 5.38 51.95
N SER A 5 24.59 5.30 50.96
CA SER A 5 24.21 5.37 49.54
C SER A 5 23.78 3.98 49.06
N PHE A 6 22.51 3.84 48.66
CA PHE A 6 22.01 2.67 47.95
C PHE A 6 22.41 2.76 46.48
N PHE A 7 23.29 1.85 46.03
CA PHE A 7 23.51 1.58 44.62
C PHE A 7 22.40 0.66 44.10
N ILE A 8 21.56 1.16 43.20
CA ILE A 8 20.62 0.34 42.43
C ILE A 8 21.43 -0.31 41.30
N ILE A 9 21.70 -1.61 41.42
CA ILE A 9 22.20 -2.44 40.33
C ILE A 9 21.00 -2.78 39.45
N VAL A 10 20.93 -2.18 38.25
CA VAL A 10 19.98 -2.59 37.20
C VAL A 10 20.54 -3.86 36.56
N ILE A 11 19.95 -5.00 36.90
CA ILE A 11 20.20 -6.27 36.21
C ILE A 11 19.47 -6.21 34.86
N ALA A 12 20.20 -5.95 33.78
CA ALA A 12 19.73 -6.18 32.43
C ALA A 12 19.81 -7.70 32.14
N LEU A 13 18.73 -8.44 32.41
CA LEU A 13 18.64 -9.87 32.12
C LEU A 13 17.82 -10.12 30.84
N ALA A 14 18.52 -10.59 29.80
CA ALA A 14 18.08 -11.56 28.79
C ALA A 14 16.74 -11.33 28.05
N ILE A 15 16.69 -10.39 27.10
CA ILE A 15 15.65 -10.35 26.05
C ILE A 15 16.16 -10.89 24.68
N GLY A 16 17.46 -11.17 24.55
CA GLY A 16 18.08 -11.51 23.26
C GLY A 16 18.04 -12.98 22.80
N LEU A 17 17.81 -13.96 23.69
CA LEU A 17 18.04 -15.38 23.36
C LEU A 17 16.81 -16.10 22.76
N HIS A 18 15.60 -15.79 23.22
CA HIS A 18 14.39 -16.53 22.82
C HIS A 18 13.86 -16.16 21.43
N GLY A 19 14.13 -14.95 20.95
CA GLY A 19 13.65 -14.49 19.63
C GLY A 19 14.32 -15.22 18.47
N GLY A 20 15.62 -15.51 18.58
CA GLY A 20 16.38 -16.18 17.51
C GLY A 20 15.97 -17.63 17.28
N GLU A 21 15.68 -18.37 18.35
CA GLU A 21 15.21 -19.76 18.24
C GLU A 21 13.80 -19.85 17.67
N SER A 22 12.90 -18.96 18.10
CA SER A 22 11.53 -18.88 17.58
C SER A 22 11.50 -18.63 16.08
N ILE A 23 12.32 -17.69 15.58
CA ILE A 23 12.46 -17.39 14.15
C ILE A 23 12.98 -18.62 13.38
N THR A 24 13.98 -19.33 13.94
CA THR A 24 14.55 -20.53 13.30
C THR A 24 13.51 -21.65 13.17
N ARG A 25 12.74 -21.93 14.23
CA ARG A 25 11.64 -22.92 14.18
C ARG A 25 10.54 -22.49 13.23
N GLY A 26 10.16 -21.21 13.26
CA GLY A 26 9.17 -20.64 12.35
C GLY A 26 9.57 -20.76 10.88
N LYS A 27 10.85 -20.55 10.57
CA LYS A 27 11.38 -20.76 9.22
C LYS A 27 11.23 -22.21 8.77
N ALA A 28 11.59 -23.16 9.62
CA ALA A 28 11.46 -24.58 9.30
C ALA A 28 10.00 -24.95 8.99
N LEU A 29 9.04 -24.44 9.77
CA LEU A 29 7.60 -24.62 9.53
C LEU A 29 7.13 -23.91 8.25
N TYR A 30 7.68 -22.74 7.93
CA TYR A 30 7.32 -22.03 6.70
C TYR A 30 7.74 -22.81 5.44
N ASP A 31 8.93 -23.41 5.50
CA ASP A 31 9.53 -24.17 4.41
C ASP A 31 8.80 -25.51 4.14
N THR A 32 7.91 -25.98 5.02
CA THR A 32 7.11 -27.19 4.77
C THR A 32 5.91 -26.92 3.87
N VAL A 33 5.13 -25.87 4.16
CA VAL A 33 3.82 -25.65 3.50
C VAL A 33 3.60 -24.21 3.02
N CYS A 34 4.05 -23.20 3.77
CA CYS A 34 3.71 -21.80 3.48
C CYS A 34 4.40 -21.27 2.21
N PHE A 35 5.65 -21.70 1.96
CA PHE A 35 6.44 -21.23 0.81
C PHE A 35 5.79 -21.54 -0.55
N ALA A 36 4.98 -22.60 -0.63
CA ALA A 36 4.33 -23.02 -1.88
C ALA A 36 3.41 -21.94 -2.44
N CYS A 37 2.74 -21.18 -1.56
CA CYS A 37 1.87 -20.08 -1.96
C CYS A 37 2.54 -18.70 -1.79
N HIS A 38 3.37 -18.52 -0.76
CA HIS A 38 3.95 -17.21 -0.43
C HIS A 38 5.38 -17.01 -0.94
N GLY A 39 5.93 -17.97 -1.68
CA GLY A 39 7.29 -17.93 -2.22
C GLY A 39 8.35 -18.32 -1.19
N LYS A 40 9.53 -18.77 -1.65
CA LYS A 40 10.62 -19.23 -0.77
C LYS A 40 11.21 -18.12 0.08
N LYS A 41 11.12 -16.89 -0.41
CA LYS A 41 11.62 -15.66 0.23
C LYS A 41 10.48 -14.77 0.69
N LEU A 42 9.24 -15.28 0.84
CA LEU A 42 8.04 -14.52 1.23
C LEU A 42 7.64 -13.44 0.22
N GLU A 43 8.14 -13.55 -1.02
CA GLU A 43 7.96 -12.59 -2.10
C GLU A 43 6.57 -12.63 -2.75
N GLY A 44 5.76 -13.64 -2.40
CA GLY A 44 4.45 -13.89 -2.98
C GLY A 44 4.52 -14.81 -4.22
N ALA A 45 3.45 -15.58 -4.42
CA ALA A 45 3.22 -16.38 -5.61
C ALA A 45 1.70 -16.51 -5.85
N ALA A 46 1.10 -17.65 -5.48
CA ALA A 46 -0.36 -17.79 -5.45
C ALA A 46 -1.00 -17.02 -4.29
N GLY A 47 -0.27 -16.85 -3.19
CA GLY A 47 -0.58 -15.99 -2.05
C GLY A 47 0.19 -14.66 -2.11
N PRO A 48 -0.22 -13.65 -1.32
CA PRO A 48 0.40 -12.34 -1.30
C PRO A 48 1.86 -12.39 -0.83
N ASN A 49 2.62 -11.35 -1.20
CA ASN A 49 3.90 -11.03 -0.59
C ASN A 49 3.69 -10.79 0.91
N LEU A 50 4.56 -11.35 1.75
CA LEU A 50 4.49 -11.23 3.21
C LEU A 50 5.65 -10.41 3.81
N LYS A 51 6.48 -9.79 2.96
CA LYS A 51 7.56 -8.91 3.38
C LYS A 51 7.24 -7.43 3.18
N ASP A 52 6.43 -7.10 2.19
CA ASP A 52 6.09 -5.72 1.89
C ASP A 52 5.13 -5.11 2.93
N PHE A 53 4.82 -3.82 2.77
CA PHE A 53 3.94 -3.09 3.68
C PHE A 53 2.45 -3.34 3.45
N GLU A 54 2.06 -4.15 2.47
CA GLU A 54 0.66 -4.37 2.12
C GLU A 54 0.05 -5.53 2.88
N TRP A 55 -0.61 -5.22 4.00
CA TRP A 55 -1.28 -6.22 4.83
C TRP A 55 -2.79 -6.15 4.66
N LEU A 56 -3.36 -7.13 3.94
CA LEU A 56 -4.81 -7.21 3.66
C LEU A 56 -5.66 -7.47 4.91
N HIS A 57 -5.08 -8.13 5.91
CA HIS A 57 -5.77 -8.63 7.10
C HIS A 57 -5.16 -8.10 8.40
N GLY A 58 -4.41 -6.99 8.29
CA GLY A 58 -3.67 -6.41 9.40
C GLY A 58 -2.26 -6.97 9.55
N ALA A 59 -1.36 -6.15 10.10
CA ALA A 59 0.06 -6.43 10.20
C ALA A 59 0.53 -6.68 11.64
N SER A 60 -0.36 -6.57 12.64
CA SER A 60 0.00 -6.85 14.04
C SER A 60 0.32 -8.33 14.21
N ARG A 61 1.16 -8.65 15.19
CA ARG A 61 1.52 -10.04 15.50
C ARG A 61 0.29 -10.91 15.77
N GLU A 62 -0.68 -10.37 16.50
CA GLU A 62 -1.94 -11.04 16.85
C GLU A 62 -2.81 -11.26 15.62
N GLN A 63 -2.86 -10.28 14.72
CA GLN A 63 -3.58 -10.38 13.44
C GLN A 63 -2.95 -11.43 12.53
N ILE A 64 -1.62 -11.49 12.46
CA ILE A 64 -0.88 -12.50 11.70
C ILE A 64 -1.13 -13.89 12.30
N ILE A 65 -1.04 -14.05 13.62
CA ILE A 65 -1.35 -15.31 14.31
C ILE A 65 -2.78 -15.75 14.01
N SER A 66 -3.75 -14.84 14.13
CA SER A 66 -5.16 -15.15 13.82
C SER A 66 -5.34 -15.53 12.35
N SER A 67 -4.64 -14.87 11.43
CA SER A 67 -4.69 -15.15 9.99
C SER A 67 -4.13 -16.54 9.68
N ILE A 68 -2.99 -16.92 10.28
CA ILE A 68 -2.40 -18.25 10.12
C ILE A 68 -3.34 -19.31 10.72
N LYS A 69 -3.82 -19.07 11.94
CA LYS A 69 -4.67 -20.03 12.68
C LYS A 69 -5.99 -20.31 11.98
N LYS A 70 -6.69 -19.27 11.53
CA LYS A 70 -8.03 -19.38 10.93
C LYS A 70 -8.02 -19.54 9.41
N GLY A 71 -6.95 -19.12 8.75
CA GLY A 71 -6.89 -19.08 7.29
C GLY A 71 -7.92 -18.15 6.66
N PHE A 72 -8.02 -18.24 5.34
CA PHE A 72 -9.05 -17.60 4.50
C PHE A 72 -9.49 -18.62 3.44
N PRO A 73 -10.27 -19.65 3.80
CA PRO A 73 -10.59 -20.77 2.89
C PRO A 73 -11.28 -20.31 1.60
N GLU A 74 -12.14 -19.29 1.68
CA GLU A 74 -12.81 -18.67 0.54
C GLU A 74 -11.83 -18.00 -0.44
N LYS A 75 -10.63 -17.66 0.03
CA LYS A 75 -9.52 -17.10 -0.74
C LYS A 75 -8.41 -18.12 -1.04
N GLY A 76 -8.56 -19.36 -0.57
CA GLY A 76 -7.62 -20.47 -0.82
C GLY A 76 -6.52 -20.66 0.23
N MET A 77 -6.50 -19.88 1.33
CA MET A 77 -5.59 -20.14 2.45
C MET A 77 -6.30 -21.02 3.48
N VAL A 78 -5.84 -22.26 3.67
CA VAL A 78 -6.43 -23.18 4.66
C VAL A 78 -6.18 -22.69 6.10
N ALA A 79 -7.02 -23.15 7.04
CA ALA A 79 -6.83 -22.90 8.46
C ALA A 79 -5.72 -23.79 9.02
N PHE A 80 -4.61 -23.21 9.48
CA PHE A 80 -3.49 -24.00 10.01
C PHE A 80 -3.62 -24.32 11.50
N GLY A 81 -4.63 -23.81 12.20
CA GLY A 81 -4.88 -24.08 13.61
C GLY A 81 -5.20 -25.54 13.95
N ALA A 82 -5.62 -26.34 12.97
CA ALA A 82 -5.80 -27.78 13.14
C ALA A 82 -4.50 -28.58 12.91
N LEU A 83 -3.52 -27.99 12.22
CA LEU A 83 -2.25 -28.64 11.87
C LEU A 83 -1.13 -28.29 12.84
N TYR A 84 -1.15 -27.07 13.38
CA TYR A 84 -0.09 -26.53 14.24
C TYR A 84 -0.66 -26.07 15.58
N ASN A 85 0.13 -26.29 16.66
CA ASN A 85 -0.20 -25.78 17.99
C ASN A 85 0.09 -24.27 18.11
N GLU A 86 -0.34 -23.65 19.22
CA GLU A 86 -0.18 -22.20 19.44
C GLU A 86 1.27 -21.73 19.34
N GLN A 87 2.23 -22.50 19.86
CA GLN A 87 3.64 -22.13 19.83
C GLN A 87 4.20 -22.18 18.40
N GLN A 88 3.83 -23.19 17.61
CA GLN A 88 4.23 -23.29 16.21
C GLN A 88 3.65 -22.16 15.36
N ILE A 89 2.40 -21.76 15.61
CA ILE A 89 1.78 -20.61 14.94
C ILE A 89 2.47 -19.30 15.35
N ALA A 90 2.80 -19.15 16.63
CA ALA A 90 3.57 -18.02 17.14
C ALA A 90 4.97 -17.95 16.51
N ASP A 91 5.66 -19.09 16.38
CA ASP A 91 6.97 -19.17 15.73
C ASP A 91 6.88 -18.81 14.23
N LEU A 92 5.87 -19.30 13.51
CA LEU A 92 5.59 -18.90 12.12
C LEU A 92 5.36 -17.40 11.99
N ALA A 93 4.53 -16.81 12.86
CA ALA A 93 4.26 -15.38 12.85
C ALA A 93 5.53 -14.56 13.13
N ASN A 94 6.34 -14.99 14.10
CA ASN A 94 7.62 -14.36 14.42
C ASN A 94 8.61 -14.45 13.24
N TYR A 95 8.66 -15.58 12.53
CA TYR A 95 9.44 -15.70 11.30
C TYR A 95 8.95 -14.70 10.25
N VAL A 96 7.66 -14.68 9.93
CA VAL A 96 7.09 -13.74 8.94
C VAL A 96 7.42 -12.28 9.30
N LEU A 97 7.22 -11.89 10.56
CA LEU A 97 7.56 -10.55 11.05
C LEU A 97 9.05 -10.23 10.90
N SER A 98 9.94 -11.20 11.15
CA SER A 98 11.39 -11.00 11.01
C SER A 98 11.87 -10.81 9.56
N ARG A 99 11.01 -11.10 8.58
CA ARG A 99 11.29 -10.99 7.14
C ARG A 99 10.66 -9.75 6.51
N GLN A 100 9.85 -9.00 7.25
CA GLN A 100 9.28 -7.77 6.76
C GLN A 100 10.39 -6.76 6.42
N GLU A 101 10.17 -5.96 5.38
CA GLU A 101 11.14 -4.96 4.91
C GLU A 101 10.44 -3.70 4.38
N GLY A 102 11.19 -2.60 4.34
CA GLY A 102 10.75 -1.34 3.77
C GLY A 102 10.01 -0.45 4.75
N VAL A 103 9.36 0.59 4.22
CA VAL A 103 8.75 1.64 5.03
C VAL A 103 7.46 1.15 5.69
N ARG A 104 7.22 1.61 6.92
CA ARG A 104 6.09 1.28 7.79
C ARG A 104 5.65 2.52 8.56
N SER A 105 4.39 2.53 8.98
CA SER A 105 3.83 3.50 9.93
C SER A 105 4.15 4.96 9.60
N MET A 106 4.12 5.34 8.31
CA MET A 106 4.47 6.70 7.89
C MET A 106 3.35 7.67 8.25
N GLU A 107 3.66 8.65 9.07
CA GLU A 107 2.81 9.77 9.45
C GLU A 107 3.25 11.04 8.73
N TYR A 108 2.33 12.00 8.60
CA TYR A 108 2.62 13.31 8.04
C TYR A 108 2.04 14.43 8.91
N LYS A 109 2.71 15.58 8.86
CA LYS A 109 2.26 16.87 9.38
C LYS A 109 2.38 17.90 8.26
N ILE A 110 1.37 18.74 8.08
CA ILE A 110 1.31 19.82 7.09
C ILE A 110 1.24 21.15 7.84
N TYR A 111 1.97 22.12 7.31
CA TYR A 111 2.05 23.49 7.83
C TYR A 111 1.74 24.45 6.70
N HIS A 112 0.66 25.21 6.81
CA HIS A 112 0.23 26.17 5.80
C HIS A 112 1.02 27.48 5.87
N ASN A 113 0.98 28.23 4.76
CA ASN A 113 1.61 29.54 4.60
C ASN A 113 3.10 29.53 4.92
N VAL A 114 3.77 28.44 4.53
CA VAL A 114 5.23 28.30 4.63
C VAL A 114 5.80 28.36 3.23
N THR A 115 6.79 29.24 3.04
CA THR A 115 7.57 29.34 1.81
C THR A 115 9.03 29.01 2.10
N MET A 116 9.80 28.87 1.02
CA MET A 116 11.23 28.63 1.11
C MET A 116 12.00 29.79 1.76
N ASP A 117 11.44 31.00 1.73
CA ASP A 117 12.06 32.20 2.28
C ASP A 117 11.63 32.45 3.73
N SER A 118 10.36 32.15 4.06
CA SER A 118 9.90 32.25 5.45
C SER A 118 10.50 31.17 6.35
N GLY A 119 10.79 30.00 5.78
CA GLY A 119 11.19 28.81 6.55
C GLY A 119 10.11 28.38 7.56
N ILE A 120 10.49 27.45 8.44
CA ILE A 120 9.62 26.93 9.49
C ILE A 120 10.46 26.47 10.70
N ASP A 121 10.00 26.81 11.90
CA ASP A 121 10.43 26.14 13.13
C ASP A 121 9.63 24.83 13.30
N TRP A 122 10.25 23.72 12.92
CA TRP A 122 9.66 22.39 13.01
C TRP A 122 9.34 21.93 14.44
N LYS A 123 9.95 22.54 15.46
CA LYS A 123 9.75 22.16 16.87
C LYS A 123 8.67 23.01 17.53
N GLY A 124 8.64 24.32 17.24
CA GLY A 124 7.71 25.26 17.87
C GLY A 124 6.38 25.43 17.15
N LYS A 125 6.31 25.23 15.82
CA LYS A 125 5.06 25.41 15.08
C LYS A 125 4.13 24.20 15.24
N ARG A 126 2.88 24.44 15.61
CA ARG A 126 1.82 23.42 15.60
C ARG A 126 1.42 23.10 14.16
N ALA A 127 1.21 21.81 13.85
CA ALA A 127 0.74 21.39 12.54
C ALA A 127 -0.70 21.82 12.29
N ASP A 128 -0.98 22.29 11.07
CA ASP A 128 -2.33 22.64 10.61
C ASP A 128 -3.16 21.38 10.28
N LYS A 129 -2.51 20.34 9.75
CA LYS A 129 -3.10 19.03 9.47
C LYS A 129 -2.10 17.92 9.74
N GLN A 130 -2.54 16.79 10.24
CA GLN A 130 -1.69 15.61 10.47
C GLN A 130 -2.48 14.32 10.27
N GLY A 131 -1.80 13.23 9.95
CA GLY A 131 -2.43 11.92 9.77
C GLY A 131 -1.45 10.83 9.34
N GLN A 132 -1.98 9.66 9.01
CA GLN A 132 -1.19 8.54 8.47
C GLN A 132 -1.19 8.55 6.94
N SER A 133 -0.03 8.28 6.36
CA SER A 133 0.14 8.09 4.93
C SER A 133 -0.24 6.66 4.54
N LEU A 134 -1.06 6.54 3.48
CA LEU A 134 -1.47 5.26 2.89
C LEU A 134 -1.19 5.32 1.38
N PRO A 135 -0.26 4.53 0.84
CA PRO A 135 0.63 3.59 1.55
C PRO A 135 1.57 4.28 2.54
N PRO A 136 2.23 3.55 3.46
CA PRO A 136 3.21 4.12 4.38
C PRO A 136 4.48 4.56 3.63
N THR A 137 4.35 5.57 2.78
CA THR A 137 5.38 6.18 1.94
C THR A 137 5.15 7.69 1.91
N ILE A 138 6.13 8.44 1.43
CA ILE A 138 6.04 9.89 1.32
C ILE A 138 5.19 10.26 0.11
N SER A 139 4.16 11.09 0.32
CA SER A 139 3.26 11.55 -0.74
C SER A 139 3.09 13.06 -0.68
N LEU A 140 3.53 13.78 -1.71
CA LEU A 140 3.42 15.25 -1.78
C LEU A 140 2.10 15.72 -2.42
N THR A 141 1.26 14.80 -2.91
CA THR A 141 -0.06 15.07 -3.52
C THR A 141 -1.19 15.17 -2.49
N LEU A 142 -0.85 15.42 -1.22
CA LEU A 142 -1.78 15.48 -0.09
C LEU A 142 -2.36 16.86 0.28
N PRO A 143 -1.73 18.02 -0.02
CA PRO A 143 -2.22 19.32 0.43
C PRO A 143 -3.18 20.00 -0.56
N GLU A 144 -4.18 20.68 0.01
CA GLU A 144 -5.23 21.44 -0.68
C GLU A 144 -4.81 22.92 -0.92
N VAL A 145 -3.56 23.27 -0.60
CA VAL A 145 -3.02 24.64 -0.63
C VAL A 145 -1.66 24.71 -1.34
N ASP A 146 -1.33 25.86 -1.92
CA ASP A 146 -0.11 26.03 -2.74
C ASP A 146 1.15 26.34 -1.93
N GLN A 147 1.03 26.97 -0.76
CA GLN A 147 2.15 27.31 0.13
C GLN A 147 2.11 26.47 1.39
N PHE A 148 3.01 25.50 1.49
CA PHE A 148 3.05 24.61 2.63
C PHE A 148 4.44 24.00 2.86
N ALA A 149 4.63 23.52 4.08
CA ALA A 149 5.69 22.59 4.43
C ALA A 149 5.08 21.27 4.94
N MET A 150 5.79 20.17 4.75
CA MET A 150 5.42 18.85 5.26
C MET A 150 6.58 18.25 6.05
N LYS A 151 6.24 17.61 7.17
CA LYS A 151 7.12 16.67 7.86
C LYS A 151 6.52 15.28 7.72
N PHE A 152 7.34 14.30 7.36
CA PHE A 152 7.01 12.88 7.39
C PHE A 152 7.86 12.20 8.45
N GLU A 153 7.27 11.28 9.20
CA GLU A 153 7.91 10.48 10.24
C GLU A 153 7.46 9.02 10.08
N GLY A 154 8.37 8.05 10.09
CA GLY A 154 7.99 6.65 9.96
C GLY A 154 9.14 5.70 10.23
N GLU A 155 8.91 4.41 10.02
CA GLU A 155 9.90 3.37 10.31
C GLU A 155 10.34 2.69 9.01
N LEU A 156 11.63 2.45 8.88
CA LEU A 156 12.22 1.61 7.82
C LEU A 156 12.74 0.33 8.45
N LEU A 157 12.09 -0.79 8.12
CA LEU A 157 12.51 -2.10 8.62
C LEU A 157 13.52 -2.73 7.65
N ILE A 158 14.67 -3.15 8.19
CA ILE A 158 15.75 -3.81 7.47
C ILE A 158 16.04 -5.17 8.11
N PRO A 159 15.70 -6.29 7.48
CA PRO A 159 16.03 -7.62 8.01
C PRO A 159 17.53 -7.91 7.87
N LYS A 160 18.03 -8.89 8.63
CA LYS A 160 19.46 -9.22 8.73
C LYS A 160 20.17 -9.47 7.38
N ASP A 161 19.47 -10.08 6.43
CA ASP A 161 20.02 -10.36 5.09
C ASP A 161 20.13 -9.10 4.21
N LEU A 162 19.41 -8.03 4.56
CA LEU A 162 19.39 -6.76 3.84
C LEU A 162 20.33 -5.69 4.41
N VAL A 163 21.07 -5.99 5.48
CA VAL A 163 22.10 -5.08 6.03
C VAL A 163 23.11 -4.67 4.96
N GLY A 164 23.44 -3.38 4.90
CA GLY A 164 24.50 -2.86 4.05
C GLY A 164 24.32 -1.39 3.67
N ASN A 165 25.11 -0.97 2.69
CA ASN A 165 25.08 0.38 2.14
C ASN A 165 23.99 0.52 1.07
N TYR A 166 23.16 1.55 1.20
CA TYR A 166 22.10 1.89 0.27
C TYR A 166 22.37 3.24 -0.37
N GLN A 167 22.32 3.27 -1.69
CA GLN A 167 22.33 4.51 -2.46
C GLN A 167 20.94 5.13 -2.39
N VAL A 168 20.86 6.34 -1.84
CA VAL A 168 19.65 7.16 -1.91
C VAL A 168 19.63 7.81 -3.27
N ARG A 169 18.56 7.58 -4.04
CA ARG A 169 18.35 8.24 -5.32
C ARG A 169 16.97 8.84 -5.34
N GLY A 170 16.86 10.02 -5.93
CA GLY A 170 15.54 10.59 -6.14
C GLY A 170 15.52 11.72 -7.14
N VAL A 171 14.31 12.16 -7.42
CA VAL A 171 14.00 13.25 -8.35
C VAL A 171 12.99 14.13 -7.66
N ILE A 172 13.37 15.38 -7.43
CA ILE A 172 12.50 16.42 -6.92
C ILE A 172 12.62 17.65 -7.80
N ARG A 173 11.49 18.20 -8.25
CA ARG A 173 11.47 19.34 -9.18
C ARG A 173 11.77 20.70 -8.52
N GLN A 174 12.60 20.71 -7.47
CA GLN A 174 13.05 21.92 -6.76
C GLN A 174 14.51 21.78 -6.30
N LYS A 175 15.18 22.91 -6.02
CA LYS A 175 16.62 22.93 -5.71
C LYS A 175 16.96 22.93 -4.21
N ARG A 176 16.03 23.25 -3.33
CA ARG A 176 16.22 23.31 -1.86
C ARG A 176 14.92 22.95 -1.14
N GLY A 177 14.97 22.87 0.19
CA GLY A 177 13.79 22.58 1.03
C GLY A 177 13.38 21.11 1.02
N PHE A 178 14.34 20.20 0.84
CA PHE A 178 14.14 18.78 1.04
C PHE A 178 15.29 18.24 1.89
N GLU A 179 14.95 17.58 2.99
CA GLU A 179 15.91 16.94 3.88
C GLU A 179 15.41 15.54 4.26
N LEU A 180 16.33 14.59 4.30
CA LEU A 180 16.08 13.21 4.72
C LEU A 180 16.98 12.91 5.91
N PHE A 181 16.41 12.31 6.95
CA PHE A 181 17.11 11.82 8.11
C PHE A 181 16.83 10.33 8.30
N VAL A 182 17.84 9.61 8.75
CA VAL A 182 17.75 8.23 9.19
C VAL A 182 18.39 8.15 10.57
N ASP A 183 17.64 7.67 11.56
CA ASP A 183 18.05 7.60 12.98
C ASP A 183 18.57 8.94 13.53
N GLY A 184 17.89 10.03 13.16
CA GLY A 184 18.25 11.39 13.55
C GLY A 184 19.51 11.95 12.87
N LYS A 185 20.16 11.18 11.99
CA LYS A 185 21.30 11.66 11.18
C LYS A 185 20.82 12.13 9.82
N LYS A 186 21.17 13.36 9.45
CA LYS A 186 20.87 13.89 8.11
C LYS A 186 21.64 13.10 7.07
N VAL A 187 20.95 12.59 6.06
CA VAL A 187 21.57 11.98 4.89
C VAL A 187 22.13 13.10 4.01
N ASP A 188 23.42 13.00 3.67
CA ASP A 188 24.04 13.95 2.74
C ASP A 188 23.55 13.67 1.31
N LEU A 189 22.78 14.62 0.77
CA LEU A 189 22.15 14.55 -0.54
C LEU A 189 22.77 15.59 -1.47
N SER A 190 23.54 15.11 -2.45
CA SER A 190 24.08 15.94 -3.52
C SER A 190 23.02 16.22 -4.58
N LEU A 191 22.70 17.50 -4.79
CA LEU A 191 21.79 17.94 -5.86
C LEU A 191 22.52 17.95 -7.20
N MET A 192 21.95 17.26 -8.18
CA MET A 192 22.43 17.17 -9.55
C MET A 192 21.55 17.97 -10.52
N LYS A 193 22.02 18.13 -11.76
CA LYS A 193 21.23 18.74 -12.85
C LYS A 193 19.88 18.02 -13.00
N GLY A 194 18.83 18.81 -13.27
CA GLY A 194 17.48 18.29 -13.50
C GLY A 194 16.70 17.91 -12.24
N GLY A 195 17.11 18.38 -11.06
CA GLY A 195 16.39 18.11 -9.80
C GLY A 195 16.61 16.69 -9.26
N ARG A 196 17.62 15.99 -9.78
CA ARG A 196 17.99 14.67 -9.26
C ARG A 196 18.84 14.86 -8.01
N PHE A 197 18.71 13.98 -7.04
CA PHE A 197 19.63 13.92 -5.92
C PHE A 197 20.14 12.51 -5.72
N GLN A 198 21.34 12.43 -5.18
CA GLN A 198 21.97 11.18 -4.79
C GLN A 198 22.64 11.33 -3.42
N GLY A 199 22.67 10.25 -2.67
CA GLY A 199 23.40 10.15 -1.40
C GLY A 199 23.58 8.69 -1.05
N ALA A 200 24.07 8.44 0.15
CA ALA A 200 24.20 7.09 0.68
C ALA A 200 23.86 7.04 2.16
N VAL A 201 23.34 5.90 2.59
CA VAL A 201 23.09 5.59 4.00
C VAL A 201 23.48 4.14 4.26
N GLU A 202 24.14 3.90 5.38
CA GLU A 202 24.40 2.56 5.88
C GLU A 202 23.25 2.13 6.79
N LEU A 203 22.69 0.94 6.53
CA LEU A 203 21.55 0.42 7.28
C LEU A 203 21.92 -0.89 7.96
N THR A 204 21.62 -0.97 9.25
CA THR A 204 21.81 -2.16 10.09
C THR A 204 20.54 -3.00 10.13
N ALA A 205 20.54 -4.12 10.86
CA ALA A 205 19.34 -4.92 11.02
C ALA A 205 18.42 -4.29 12.08
N GLY A 206 17.14 -4.14 11.77
CA GLY A 206 16.14 -3.61 12.69
C GLY A 206 15.32 -2.47 12.11
N ASN A 207 14.68 -1.72 13.00
CA ASN A 207 13.90 -0.53 12.66
C ASN A 207 14.82 0.68 12.63
N HIS A 208 14.67 1.48 11.58
CA HIS A 208 15.35 2.75 11.39
C HIS A 208 14.31 3.87 11.32
N HIS A 209 14.46 4.88 12.17
CA HIS A 209 13.53 6.01 12.19
C HIS A 209 13.81 6.93 10.98
N LEU A 210 12.80 7.13 10.14
CA LEU A 210 12.86 8.01 8.99
C LEU A 210 12.18 9.34 9.27
N GLU A 211 12.86 10.44 8.97
CA GLU A 211 12.23 11.76 8.93
C GLU A 211 12.49 12.42 7.58
N VAL A 212 11.45 13.02 7.00
CA VAL A 212 11.58 13.83 5.79
C VAL A 212 10.94 15.18 5.99
N PHE A 213 11.69 16.22 5.66
CA PHE A 213 11.24 17.59 5.71
C PHE A 213 11.15 18.12 4.28
N TYR A 214 10.00 18.71 3.96
CA TYR A 214 9.71 19.24 2.63
C TYR A 214 9.10 20.63 2.74
N ILE A 215 9.60 21.59 1.97
CA ILE A 215 8.97 22.91 1.78
C ILE A 215 8.62 23.03 0.30
N LYS A 216 7.36 23.33 0.01
CA LYS A 216 6.87 23.48 -1.35
C LYS A 216 7.45 24.74 -2.01
N ASP A 217 7.98 24.56 -3.22
CA ASP A 217 8.22 25.65 -4.16
C ASP A 217 6.98 25.85 -5.04
N PHE A 218 6.81 27.01 -5.69
CA PHE A 218 5.70 27.34 -6.60
C PHE A 218 5.62 26.47 -7.87
N ARG A 219 6.43 25.40 -7.97
CA ARG A 219 6.44 24.43 -9.07
C ARG A 219 5.83 23.12 -8.62
N ASP A 220 5.09 22.45 -9.50
CA ASP A 220 4.56 21.11 -9.24
C ASP A 220 5.63 20.13 -8.77
N GLY A 221 5.39 19.53 -7.59
CA GLY A 221 6.34 18.71 -6.88
C GLY A 221 6.12 17.23 -7.19
N THR A 222 6.79 16.71 -8.21
CA THR A 222 6.99 15.26 -8.35
C THR A 222 8.10 14.85 -7.39
N LEU A 223 7.88 13.81 -6.58
CA LEU A 223 8.91 13.21 -5.73
C LEU A 223 9.05 11.73 -6.08
N LEU A 224 10.21 11.39 -6.61
CA LEU A 224 10.75 10.03 -6.61
C LEU A 224 11.82 9.97 -5.54
N LEU A 225 11.78 8.94 -4.71
CA LEU A 225 12.77 8.70 -3.66
C LEU A 225 12.86 7.20 -3.41
N ASP A 226 14.07 6.68 -3.54
CA ASP A 226 14.36 5.25 -3.60
C ASP A 226 15.69 4.95 -2.90
N LEU A 227 15.74 3.83 -2.20
CA LEU A 227 16.98 3.23 -1.70
C LEU A 227 17.36 2.05 -2.59
N TYR A 228 18.58 2.07 -3.10
CA TYR A 228 19.15 1.00 -3.92
C TYR A 228 20.33 0.37 -3.18
N GLY A 229 20.17 -0.88 -2.77
CA GLY A 229 21.21 -1.68 -2.13
C GLY A 229 21.04 -3.15 -2.49
N LYS A 230 21.07 -4.03 -1.48
CA LYS A 230 20.76 -5.46 -1.66
C LYS A 230 19.32 -5.72 -2.13
N THR A 231 18.43 -4.75 -1.90
CA THR A 231 17.09 -4.69 -2.46
C THR A 231 16.75 -3.25 -2.87
N HIS A 232 15.70 -3.08 -3.66
CA HIS A 232 15.15 -1.77 -4.01
C HIS A 232 14.00 -1.43 -3.06
N ILE A 233 14.13 -0.34 -2.30
CA ILE A 233 13.12 0.13 -1.35
C ILE A 233 12.60 1.50 -1.78
N PRO A 234 11.40 1.59 -2.35
CA PRO A 234 10.79 2.88 -2.65
C PRO A 234 10.33 3.57 -1.35
N LEU A 235 10.73 4.82 -1.15
CA LEU A 235 10.34 5.63 0.00
C LEU A 235 9.19 6.60 -0.35
N ALA A 236 9.03 6.97 -1.62
CA ALA A 236 7.94 7.82 -2.11
C ALA A 236 6.81 7.02 -2.75
N ALA A 237 5.57 7.52 -2.64
CA ALA A 237 4.37 6.89 -3.19
C ALA A 237 4.48 6.68 -4.71
N GLN A 238 5.00 7.67 -5.44
CA GLN A 238 5.19 7.57 -6.89
C GLN A 238 6.28 6.55 -7.27
N SER A 239 7.37 6.50 -6.51
CA SER A 239 8.41 5.47 -6.68
C SER A 239 7.84 4.08 -6.46
N TYR A 240 7.02 3.90 -5.43
CA TYR A 240 6.37 2.63 -5.15
C TYR A 240 5.37 2.23 -6.25
N GLN A 241 4.53 3.16 -6.71
CA GLN A 241 3.60 2.88 -7.81
C GLN A 241 4.35 2.42 -9.07
N LYS A 242 5.52 3.01 -9.34
CA LYS A 242 6.39 2.62 -10.45
C LYS A 242 7.06 1.27 -10.24
N SER A 243 7.49 0.93 -9.02
CA SER A 243 8.11 -0.38 -8.74
C SER A 243 7.10 -1.52 -8.88
N LYS A 244 5.83 -1.26 -8.55
CA LYS A 244 4.72 -2.17 -8.83
C LYS A 244 4.44 -2.40 -10.30
N THR A 245 4.89 -1.51 -11.19
CA THR A 245 4.60 -1.58 -12.62
C THR A 245 5.52 -2.55 -13.37
N SER A 246 5.98 -3.60 -12.69
CA SER A 246 6.48 -4.82 -13.33
C SER A 246 5.28 -5.56 -13.94
N SER A 247 4.81 -5.06 -15.08
CA SER A 247 3.99 -5.76 -16.07
C SER A 247 2.90 -6.68 -15.51
N LEU A 248 1.75 -6.12 -15.11
CA LEU A 248 0.52 -6.88 -15.22
C LEU A 248 0.23 -6.98 -16.72
N ILE A 249 0.78 -8.02 -17.37
CA ILE A 249 0.49 -8.29 -18.77
C ILE A 249 -0.98 -8.69 -18.83
N VAL A 250 -1.86 -7.70 -19.00
CA VAL A 250 -3.23 -7.95 -19.44
C VAL A 250 -3.13 -8.31 -20.91
N LYS A 251 -2.88 -9.58 -21.20
CA LYS A 251 -3.16 -10.12 -22.53
C LYS A 251 -4.68 -10.01 -22.69
N ALA A 252 -5.13 -9.13 -23.59
CA ALA A 252 -6.49 -9.20 -24.08
C ALA A 252 -6.68 -10.61 -24.65
N ASN A 253 -7.56 -11.37 -24.05
CA ASN A 253 -8.01 -12.66 -24.55
C ASN A 253 -9.44 -12.47 -25.10
N ASP A 254 -9.94 -13.44 -25.86
CA ASP A 254 -11.32 -13.40 -26.39
C ASP A 254 -12.39 -13.58 -25.30
N SER A 255 -12.04 -13.38 -24.02
CA SER A 255 -12.93 -13.58 -22.87
C SER A 255 -13.19 -12.28 -22.12
N TYR A 256 -14.44 -12.08 -21.71
CA TYR A 256 -14.85 -10.92 -20.95
C TYR A 256 -14.37 -11.01 -19.49
N LEU A 257 -13.76 -9.94 -18.97
CA LEU A 257 -13.44 -9.85 -17.55
C LEU A 257 -14.68 -9.43 -16.76
N ILE A 258 -15.13 -10.30 -15.85
CA ILE A 258 -16.28 -10.02 -14.99
C ILE A 258 -15.79 -9.63 -13.60
N SER A 259 -16.09 -8.40 -13.20
CA SER A 259 -15.78 -7.84 -11.88
C SER A 259 -17.06 -7.53 -11.12
N ARG A 260 -17.21 -8.04 -9.90
CA ARG A 260 -18.32 -7.66 -9.00
C ARG A 260 -17.90 -6.45 -8.15
N LYS A 261 -18.67 -5.36 -8.22
CA LYS A 261 -18.44 -4.13 -7.45
C LYS A 261 -19.77 -3.54 -6.98
N ARG A 262 -19.74 -2.82 -5.86
CA ARG A 262 -20.84 -1.95 -5.42
C ARG A 262 -20.65 -0.59 -6.10
N ILE A 263 -21.66 -0.11 -6.83
CA ILE A 263 -21.64 1.17 -7.54
C ILE A 263 -22.77 2.03 -6.97
N ALA A 264 -22.49 3.28 -6.59
CA ALA A 264 -23.33 4.05 -5.67
C ALA A 264 -24.69 4.38 -6.27
N GLU A 265 -24.71 4.50 -7.59
CA GLU A 265 -25.84 4.98 -8.35
C GLU A 265 -26.50 3.85 -9.15
N LEU A 266 -26.08 2.58 -9.05
CA LEU A 266 -26.70 1.51 -9.83
C LEU A 266 -27.53 0.54 -8.98
N PRO A 267 -28.66 0.03 -9.51
CA PRO A 267 -29.44 -0.97 -8.79
C PRO A 267 -28.62 -2.23 -8.54
N ALA A 268 -28.95 -2.93 -7.45
CA ALA A 268 -28.28 -4.18 -7.09
C ALA A 268 -28.50 -5.23 -8.18
N GLY A 269 -27.39 -5.74 -8.73
CA GLY A 269 -27.43 -6.71 -9.83
C GLY A 269 -27.40 -6.09 -11.23
N ALA A 270 -27.26 -4.76 -11.35
CA ALA A 270 -27.02 -4.11 -12.63
C ALA A 270 -25.74 -4.65 -13.30
N ILE A 271 -25.80 -4.82 -14.61
CA ILE A 271 -24.67 -5.25 -15.43
C ILE A 271 -24.13 -4.02 -16.14
N VAL A 272 -22.88 -3.67 -15.84
CA VAL A 272 -22.16 -2.59 -16.53
C VAL A 272 -21.40 -3.18 -17.69
N VAL A 273 -21.65 -2.65 -18.89
CA VAL A 273 -20.95 -2.99 -20.11
C VAL A 273 -20.09 -1.81 -20.52
N ASN A 274 -18.80 -2.07 -20.74
CA ASN A 274 -17.83 -1.07 -21.17
C ASN A 274 -17.41 -1.36 -22.60
N HIS A 275 -17.56 -0.39 -23.49
CA HIS A 275 -17.18 -0.52 -24.87
C HIS A 275 -15.83 0.17 -25.16
N LYS A 276 -15.18 -0.24 -26.25
CA LYS A 276 -13.82 0.20 -26.62
C LYS A 276 -13.74 1.67 -27.02
N ASP A 277 -14.85 2.27 -27.42
CA ASP A 277 -15.01 3.68 -27.77
C ASP A 277 -15.27 4.58 -26.55
N GLN A 278 -15.05 4.05 -25.35
CA GLN A 278 -15.28 4.75 -24.08
C GLN A 278 -16.75 5.06 -23.79
N ILE A 279 -17.69 4.38 -24.47
CA ILE A 279 -19.10 4.40 -24.09
C ILE A 279 -19.34 3.25 -23.12
N SER A 280 -19.96 3.57 -21.99
CA SER A 280 -20.34 2.58 -20.99
C SER A 280 -21.81 2.73 -20.62
N TYR A 281 -22.48 1.61 -20.34
CA TYR A 281 -23.89 1.61 -19.99
C TYR A 281 -24.21 0.54 -18.96
N ALA A 282 -25.24 0.79 -18.14
CA ALA A 282 -25.69 -0.11 -17.10
C ALA A 282 -27.10 -0.62 -17.40
N ILE A 283 -27.25 -1.95 -17.44
CA ILE A 283 -28.52 -2.63 -17.67
C ILE A 283 -29.03 -3.24 -16.36
N ASP A 284 -30.28 -2.98 -15.99
CA ASP A 284 -30.97 -3.76 -14.96
C ASP A 284 -31.64 -4.99 -15.62
N PRO A 285 -31.15 -6.21 -15.35
CA PRO A 285 -31.71 -7.42 -15.93
C PRO A 285 -33.13 -7.73 -15.44
N LYS A 286 -33.60 -7.14 -14.33
CA LYS A 286 -34.96 -7.36 -13.81
C LYS A 286 -36.01 -6.59 -14.59
N THR A 287 -35.68 -5.39 -15.04
CA THR A 287 -36.62 -4.43 -15.64
C THR A 287 -36.38 -4.21 -17.13
N ALA A 288 -35.31 -4.80 -17.67
CA ALA A 288 -34.83 -4.59 -19.04
C ALA A 288 -34.59 -3.11 -19.39
N SER A 289 -34.23 -2.30 -18.38
CA SER A 289 -33.94 -0.87 -18.56
C SER A 289 -32.44 -0.61 -18.62
N ILE A 290 -32.05 0.38 -19.42
CA ILE A 290 -30.74 1.02 -19.30
C ILE A 290 -30.88 2.15 -18.29
N ASN A 291 -30.17 2.07 -17.17
CA ASN A 291 -30.30 3.02 -16.06
C ASN A 291 -29.21 4.12 -16.06
N ALA A 292 -28.15 3.92 -16.83
CA ALA A 292 -27.10 4.91 -17.03
C ALA A 292 -26.39 4.66 -18.36
N ILE A 293 -26.00 5.74 -19.04
CA ILE A 293 -25.11 5.76 -20.20
C ILE A 293 -24.17 6.95 -20.01
N TRP A 294 -22.88 6.72 -20.18
CA TRP A 294 -21.87 7.76 -20.02
C TRP A 294 -20.69 7.55 -20.96
N GLN A 295 -20.01 8.64 -21.29
CA GLN A 295 -18.87 8.66 -22.17
C GLN A 295 -17.60 9.08 -21.40
N GLY A 296 -16.52 8.32 -21.58
CA GLY A 296 -15.23 8.56 -20.96
C GLY A 296 -14.75 7.38 -20.13
N LYS A 297 -14.09 7.66 -19.00
CA LYS A 297 -13.57 6.60 -18.12
C LYS A 297 -14.72 5.79 -17.54
N SER A 298 -14.74 4.48 -17.76
CA SER A 298 -15.85 3.60 -17.33
C SER A 298 -16.28 3.77 -15.86
N LEU A 299 -15.37 3.64 -14.91
CA LEU A 299 -15.69 3.68 -13.47
C LEU A 299 -14.52 4.29 -12.72
N ASP A 300 -14.82 4.96 -11.60
CA ASP A 300 -13.81 5.26 -10.59
C ASP A 300 -13.47 3.95 -9.90
N ILE A 301 -12.62 3.20 -10.56
CA ILE A 301 -11.68 2.33 -9.87
C ILE A 301 -10.60 3.23 -9.31
N GLY A 302 -10.98 4.08 -8.33
CA GLY A 302 -10.03 4.94 -7.62
C GLY A 302 -8.79 4.10 -7.33
N PRO A 303 -7.58 4.65 -7.54
CA PRO A 303 -6.36 3.87 -7.73
C PRO A 303 -6.39 2.68 -6.80
N ASN A 304 -6.57 1.50 -7.38
CA ASN A 304 -6.98 0.31 -6.64
C ASN A 304 -5.75 -0.32 -5.97
N ILE A 305 -5.02 0.53 -5.27
CA ILE A 305 -3.87 0.29 -4.45
C ILE A 305 -4.26 1.07 -3.19
N TYR A 306 -4.43 0.34 -2.06
CA TYR A 306 -4.72 0.83 -0.70
C TYR A 306 -6.16 0.97 -0.23
N ALA A 307 -7.16 0.88 -1.10
CA ALA A 307 -8.55 0.72 -0.66
C ALA A 307 -9.31 -0.26 -1.57
N ARG A 308 -8.90 -1.53 -1.58
CA ARG A 308 -9.70 -2.59 -2.20
C ARG A 308 -10.96 -2.81 -1.37
N GLY A 309 -12.06 -2.16 -1.79
CA GLY A 309 -13.42 -2.59 -1.46
C GLY A 309 -14.16 -1.87 -0.34
N GLN A 310 -13.62 -0.80 0.25
CA GLN A 310 -14.34 -0.07 1.32
C GLN A 310 -15.27 1.04 0.82
N GLN A 311 -15.07 1.54 -0.41
CA GLN A 311 -15.88 2.62 -0.95
C GLN A 311 -16.64 2.17 -2.19
N THR A 312 -17.82 2.75 -2.34
CA THR A 312 -18.69 2.50 -3.48
C THR A 312 -18.10 3.14 -4.73
N ALA A 313 -17.99 2.39 -5.82
CA ALA A 313 -17.50 2.91 -7.09
C ALA A 313 -18.45 3.97 -7.65
N LYS A 314 -17.89 4.98 -8.32
CA LYS A 314 -18.62 6.05 -9.01
C LYS A 314 -18.54 5.86 -10.53
N LEU A 315 -19.56 6.31 -11.23
CA LEU A 315 -19.49 6.48 -12.68
C LEU A 315 -18.56 7.67 -12.97
N LEU A 316 -17.62 7.51 -13.89
CA LEU A 316 -16.74 8.62 -14.32
C LEU A 316 -17.12 9.01 -15.75
N GLY A 317 -16.93 10.28 -16.10
CA GLY A 317 -17.23 10.77 -17.45
C GLY A 317 -18.54 11.53 -17.55
N GLU A 318 -18.85 11.93 -18.77
CA GLU A 318 -20.02 12.74 -19.08
C GLU A 318 -21.25 11.84 -19.19
N HIS A 319 -22.26 12.13 -18.39
CA HIS A 319 -23.53 11.43 -18.48
C HIS A 319 -24.25 11.85 -19.75
N LEU A 320 -24.36 10.92 -20.70
CA LEU A 320 -25.10 11.14 -21.95
C LEU A 320 -26.61 11.18 -21.70
N PHE A 321 -27.05 10.63 -20.56
CA PHE A 321 -28.44 10.63 -20.14
C PHE A 321 -28.58 10.89 -18.63
N PRO A 322 -29.64 11.61 -18.19
CA PRO A 322 -29.89 11.86 -16.77
C PRO A 322 -30.12 10.56 -16.00
N TYR A 323 -29.57 10.50 -14.79
CA TYR A 323 -29.78 9.40 -13.86
C TYR A 323 -31.27 9.21 -13.51
N LYS A 324 -31.75 7.95 -13.48
CA LYS A 324 -33.14 7.52 -13.16
C LYS A 324 -34.21 7.73 -14.24
N LYS A 325 -33.85 7.97 -15.51
CA LYS A 325 -34.78 7.74 -16.62
C LYS A 325 -34.58 6.31 -17.14
N ASP A 326 -35.54 5.44 -16.86
CA ASP A 326 -35.53 4.06 -17.36
C ASP A 326 -35.74 4.07 -18.88
N LEU A 327 -34.64 4.03 -19.64
CA LEU A 327 -34.71 3.77 -21.08
C LEU A 327 -35.10 2.31 -21.25
N LYS A 328 -36.35 2.06 -21.67
CA LYS A 328 -36.82 0.72 -21.99
C LYS A 328 -36.20 0.28 -23.30
N LEU A 329 -35.49 -0.84 -23.26
CA LEU A 329 -35.05 -1.51 -24.47
C LEU A 329 -36.31 -2.02 -25.18
N LEU A 330 -36.51 -1.62 -26.44
CA LEU A 330 -37.55 -2.18 -27.30
C LEU A 330 -36.88 -2.99 -28.40
N ILE A 331 -37.22 -4.28 -28.49
CA ILE A 331 -36.85 -5.13 -29.60
C ILE A 331 -38.14 -5.41 -30.36
N ASN A 332 -38.21 -4.98 -31.62
CA ASN A 332 -39.42 -5.08 -32.46
C ASN A 332 -40.67 -4.48 -31.78
N GLY A 333 -40.51 -3.34 -31.10
CA GLY A 333 -41.62 -2.64 -30.43
C GLY A 333 -42.08 -3.26 -29.10
N GLN A 334 -41.44 -4.32 -28.62
CA GLN A 334 -41.77 -4.97 -27.35
C GLN A 334 -40.61 -4.89 -26.36
N VAL A 335 -40.92 -4.79 -25.06
CA VAL A 335 -39.92 -4.88 -23.99
C VAL A 335 -39.47 -6.34 -23.86
N PRO A 336 -38.18 -6.66 -24.09
CA PRO A 336 -37.71 -8.02 -24.04
C PRO A 336 -37.60 -8.51 -22.58
N GLN A 337 -37.74 -9.82 -22.39
CA GLN A 337 -37.36 -10.47 -21.14
C GLN A 337 -35.84 -10.70 -21.15
N LEU A 338 -35.11 -9.95 -20.33
CA LEU A 338 -33.68 -10.17 -20.15
C LEU A 338 -33.45 -11.27 -19.11
N ARG A 339 -32.66 -12.29 -19.47
CA ARG A 339 -32.19 -13.30 -18.54
C ARG A 339 -30.68 -13.30 -18.55
N PHE A 340 -30.09 -13.09 -17.37
CA PHE A 340 -28.66 -13.30 -17.21
C PHE A 340 -28.37 -14.80 -17.32
N LYS A 341 -27.67 -15.22 -18.38
CA LYS A 341 -27.32 -16.63 -18.61
C LYS A 341 -26.18 -17.15 -17.72
N GLY A 342 -25.79 -16.38 -16.70
CA GLY A 342 -24.64 -16.67 -15.88
C GLY A 342 -23.34 -16.26 -16.55
N TYR A 343 -22.25 -16.56 -15.88
CA TYR A 343 -20.92 -16.50 -16.47
C TYR A 343 -20.13 -17.69 -15.98
N GLU A 344 -19.30 -18.25 -16.85
CA GLU A 344 -18.26 -19.17 -16.42
C GLU A 344 -17.12 -18.32 -15.84
N LYS A 345 -16.78 -18.57 -14.58
CA LYS A 345 -15.55 -18.04 -14.02
C LYS A 345 -14.43 -18.68 -14.83
N ALA A 346 -13.72 -17.89 -15.65
CA ALA A 346 -12.59 -18.39 -16.41
C ALA A 346 -11.71 -19.28 -15.51
N ALA A 347 -11.33 -20.46 -16.01
CA ALA A 347 -10.44 -21.35 -15.28
C ALA A 347 -9.24 -20.53 -14.82
N LYS A 348 -8.90 -20.61 -13.52
CA LYS A 348 -7.72 -19.92 -13.00
C LYS A 348 -6.54 -20.34 -13.89
N PRO A 349 -5.82 -19.39 -14.53
CA PRO A 349 -4.60 -19.75 -15.24
C PRO A 349 -3.69 -20.49 -14.25
N ARG A 350 -3.22 -21.66 -14.66
CA ARG A 350 -2.28 -22.48 -13.88
C ARG A 350 -0.97 -21.74 -13.65
#